data_AF-A0A086BPC9-F1
#
_entry.id   AF-A0A086BPC9-F1
#
_cell.length_a   1.000
_cell.length_b   1.000
_cell.length_c   1.000
_cell.angle_alpha   90.00
_cell.angle_beta   90.00
_cell.angle_gamma   90.00
#
_symmetry.space_group_name_H-M   'P 1'
#
loop_
_entity.id
_entity.type
_entity.pdbx_description
1 polymer ?
#
loop_
_entity_poly.entity_id
_entity_poly.type
_entity_poly.pdbx_seq_one_letter_code
_entity_poly.pdbx_strand_id
1 'polypeptide(L)'
;MTPLDNGHDLVSRFPEDGEADGSAEGARGALRRDAHDAAHILVVDNYDSFVYTIVSYLRTLGAVVDVLRNDAIAVVGCDIVPAETNSDSSAFVKNSDFSGDGDGAFRTRDVEHVSFADYDGVLISPGPGAPANAGVSEDMIRLCARTGTPMLGVCLGLQALAEVYGASVTHAASIRHGKTSDIELLGVNGRSCSYRGDEASPTEDLGDSAEVKGTVQSMFEGVPNPFVATRYHSLAVDPHTLPNELEVTARAMDDDTVQALQHVALPLYGVQFHPESIMSGSGYRIFANWLGICGQSSAVGRSYGLMPRVPAISR
;
A
#
# COMPACT_ATOMS: atom_id res chain seq x y z
N MET A 1 20.04 -37.25 38.92
CA MET A 1 20.24 -37.59 37.50
C MET A 1 19.03 -37.01 36.77
N THR A 2 19.28 -36.17 35.75
CA THR A 2 18.33 -35.39 34.90
C THR A 2 17.62 -34.17 35.54
N PRO A 3 17.30 -33.11 34.76
CA PRO A 3 18.15 -31.92 34.67
C PRO A 3 17.42 -30.57 34.84
N LEU A 4 18.21 -29.48 34.82
CA LEU A 4 17.80 -28.09 34.68
C LEU A 4 17.06 -27.87 33.35
N ASP A 5 15.88 -27.26 33.41
CA ASP A 5 15.15 -26.70 32.26
C ASP A 5 15.25 -25.18 32.32
N ASN A 6 15.98 -24.60 31.36
CA ASN A 6 16.10 -23.17 31.12
C ASN A 6 15.34 -22.86 29.82
N GLY A 7 14.05 -22.57 29.94
CA GLY A 7 13.23 -21.99 28.87
C GLY A 7 12.82 -20.58 29.27
N HIS A 8 13.52 -19.57 28.74
CA HIS A 8 13.15 -18.17 28.90
C HIS A 8 11.85 -17.89 28.12
N ASP A 9 10.79 -17.65 28.88
CA ASP A 9 9.52 -17.10 28.43
C ASP A 9 9.70 -15.58 28.18
N LEU A 10 9.76 -15.17 26.91
CA LEU A 10 9.77 -13.78 26.48
C LEU A 10 8.41 -13.42 25.85
N VAL A 11 7.33 -13.65 26.60
CA VAL A 11 6.03 -13.01 26.34
C VAL A 11 5.57 -12.34 27.64
N SER A 12 6.10 -11.15 27.90
CA SER A 12 5.43 -10.16 28.77
C SER A 12 6.18 -8.84 28.78
N ARG A 13 5.58 -7.81 28.16
CA ARG A 13 5.54 -6.40 28.57
C ARG A 13 5.12 -5.51 27.39
N PHE A 14 3.83 -5.56 27.07
CA PHE A 14 3.14 -4.38 26.54
C PHE A 14 2.65 -3.58 27.76
N PRO A 15 2.87 -2.26 27.85
CA PRO A 15 2.38 -1.47 28.97
C PRO A 15 0.84 -1.33 28.89
N GLU A 16 0.19 -1.61 30.02
CA GLU A 16 -1.24 -1.40 30.24
C GLU A 16 -1.55 0.10 30.35
N ASP A 17 -2.62 0.50 29.65
CA ASP A 17 -3.57 1.58 29.93
C ASP A 17 -3.02 2.95 30.37
N GLY A 18 -2.80 3.83 29.38
CA GLY A 18 -2.96 5.27 29.54
C GLY A 18 -4.26 5.70 28.86
N GLU A 19 -5.24 6.16 29.63
CA GLU A 19 -6.48 6.77 29.14
C GLU A 19 -6.16 7.91 28.16
N ALA A 20 -6.33 7.66 26.87
CA ALA A 20 -6.35 8.70 25.85
C ALA A 20 -7.70 9.42 25.90
N ASP A 21 -7.67 10.74 25.99
CA ASP A 21 -8.81 11.64 25.90
C ASP A 21 -9.52 11.49 24.53
N GLY A 22 -10.46 10.55 24.48
CA GLY A 22 -11.20 10.16 23.27
C GLY A 22 -12.25 11.16 22.79
N SER A 23 -12.23 12.41 23.26
CA SER A 23 -13.29 13.38 22.92
C SER A 23 -12.92 14.35 21.78
N ALA A 24 -11.63 14.66 21.60
CA ALA A 24 -11.19 15.66 20.62
C ALA A 24 -10.75 15.05 19.27
N GLU A 25 -10.20 13.83 19.28
CA GLU A 25 -9.64 13.16 18.09
C GLU A 25 -10.75 12.61 17.18
N GLY A 26 -11.78 12.00 17.77
CA GLY A 26 -12.98 11.53 17.06
C GLY A 26 -13.81 12.67 16.43
N ALA A 27 -13.83 13.85 17.07
CA ALA A 27 -14.54 15.03 16.57
C ALA A 27 -13.84 15.69 15.38
N ARG A 28 -12.49 15.74 15.37
CA ARG A 28 -11.72 16.30 14.24
C ARG A 28 -11.76 15.41 12.99
N GLY A 29 -11.70 14.08 13.16
CA GLY A 29 -11.90 13.13 12.07
C GLY A 29 -13.34 13.14 11.52
N ALA A 30 -14.35 13.43 12.36
CA ALA A 30 -15.73 13.59 11.91
C ALA A 30 -15.96 14.90 11.14
N LEU A 31 -15.37 16.02 11.58
CA LEU A 31 -15.56 17.34 10.95
C LEU A 31 -14.85 17.50 9.59
N ARG A 32 -13.79 16.74 9.30
CA ARG A 32 -13.15 16.72 7.95
C ARG A 32 -13.97 15.96 6.90
N ARG A 33 -14.71 14.92 7.32
CA ARG A 33 -15.46 14.03 6.42
C ARG A 33 -16.57 14.72 5.64
N ASP A 34 -17.07 15.86 6.13
CA ASP A 34 -18.18 16.59 5.50
C ASP A 34 -17.74 17.63 4.45
N ALA A 35 -16.44 17.86 4.21
CA ALA A 35 -15.98 18.98 3.38
C ALA A 35 -15.15 18.63 2.13
N HIS A 36 -14.62 17.41 1.95
CA HIS A 36 -13.95 17.04 0.70
C HIS A 36 -13.82 15.52 0.56
N ASP A 37 -14.45 14.93 -0.46
CA ASP A 37 -14.30 13.52 -0.85
C ASP A 37 -12.93 13.25 -1.54
N ALA A 38 -11.86 13.89 -1.07
CA ALA A 38 -10.51 13.66 -1.57
C ALA A 38 -9.65 13.15 -0.40
N ALA A 39 -9.24 11.89 -0.47
CA ALA A 39 -8.32 11.32 0.50
C ALA A 39 -6.98 12.04 0.40
N HIS A 40 -6.39 12.32 1.56
CA HIS A 40 -5.08 12.91 1.67
C HIS A 40 -4.05 11.81 1.91
N ILE A 41 -3.25 11.53 0.89
CA ILE A 41 -2.34 10.39 0.84
C ILE A 41 -0.90 10.86 1.03
N LEU A 42 -0.20 10.20 1.95
CA LEU A 42 1.25 10.29 2.06
C LEU A 42 1.89 9.22 1.18
N VAL A 43 2.76 9.63 0.27
CA VAL A 43 3.64 8.72 -0.48
C VAL A 43 5.04 8.79 0.11
N VAL A 44 5.55 7.66 0.60
CA VAL A 44 6.96 7.51 0.99
C VAL A 44 7.73 6.96 -0.20
N ASP A 45 8.61 7.78 -0.76
CA ASP A 45 9.43 7.49 -1.93
C ASP A 45 10.84 7.05 -1.52
N ASN A 46 11.37 6.03 -2.19
CA ASN A 46 12.78 5.64 -2.09
C ASN A 46 13.50 5.79 -3.44
N TYR A 47 13.39 6.97 -4.06
CA TYR A 47 14.00 7.29 -5.36
C TYR A 47 13.50 6.39 -6.50
N ASP A 48 12.20 6.09 -6.49
CA ASP A 48 11.59 5.27 -7.53
C ASP A 48 11.37 6.08 -8.81
N SER A 49 11.81 5.56 -9.95
CA SER A 49 11.47 6.13 -11.26
C SER A 49 9.96 6.12 -11.54
N PHE A 50 9.19 5.26 -10.87
CA PHE A 50 7.75 5.11 -11.07
C PHE A 50 6.88 5.92 -10.12
N VAL A 51 7.46 6.57 -9.09
CA VAL A 51 6.68 7.36 -8.11
C VAL A 51 5.84 8.44 -8.79
N TYR A 52 6.36 9.05 -9.86
CA TYR A 52 5.65 10.04 -10.66
C TYR A 52 4.36 9.50 -11.28
N THR A 53 4.41 8.26 -11.79
CA THR A 53 3.24 7.60 -12.40
C THR A 53 2.21 7.24 -11.34
N ILE A 54 2.65 6.72 -10.19
CA ILE A 54 1.76 6.41 -9.06
C ILE A 54 1.04 7.68 -8.59
N VAL A 55 1.78 8.76 -8.33
CA VAL A 55 1.18 10.03 -7.88
C VAL A 55 0.23 10.60 -8.94
N SER A 56 0.58 10.50 -10.23
CA SER A 56 -0.31 10.91 -11.31
C SER A 56 -1.63 10.12 -11.31
N TYR A 57 -1.59 8.82 -11.02
CA TYR A 57 -2.80 7.99 -10.97
C TYR A 57 -3.68 8.40 -9.80
N LEU A 58 -3.10 8.53 -8.60
CA LEU A 58 -3.80 8.96 -7.39
C LEU A 58 -4.48 10.33 -7.58
N ARG A 59 -3.78 11.30 -8.18
CA ARG A 59 -4.35 12.63 -8.47
C ARG A 59 -5.43 12.60 -9.53
N THR A 60 -5.25 11.81 -10.60
CA THR A 60 -6.29 11.61 -11.62
C THR A 60 -7.57 11.04 -10.99
N LEU A 61 -7.42 10.18 -9.98
CA LEU A 61 -8.52 9.64 -9.19
C LEU A 61 -9.06 10.63 -8.15
N GLY A 62 -8.44 11.81 -7.97
CA GLY A 62 -8.94 12.91 -7.14
C GLY A 62 -8.32 13.02 -5.75
N ALA A 63 -7.31 12.20 -5.42
CA ALA A 63 -6.62 12.27 -4.13
C ALA A 63 -5.70 13.51 -4.05
N VAL A 64 -5.54 14.04 -2.84
CA VAL A 64 -4.47 14.99 -2.51
C VAL A 64 -3.25 14.19 -2.09
N VAL A 65 -2.07 14.48 -2.64
CA VAL A 65 -0.89 13.66 -2.42
C VAL A 65 0.31 14.50 -2.02
N ASP A 66 0.87 14.20 -0.85
CA ASP A 66 2.17 14.68 -0.38
C ASP A 66 3.21 13.56 -0.56
N VAL A 67 4.43 13.90 -0.99
CA VAL A 67 5.51 12.93 -1.23
C VAL A 67 6.69 13.27 -0.32
N LEU A 68 7.15 12.30 0.47
CA LEU A 68 8.32 12.42 1.33
C LEU A 68 9.34 11.34 0.99
N ARG A 69 10.64 11.69 1.05
CA ARG A 69 11.72 10.72 0.80
C ARG A 69 11.98 9.90 2.05
N ASN A 70 12.22 8.61 1.84
CA ASN A 70 12.48 7.62 2.87
C ASN A 70 13.68 7.96 3.77
N ASP A 71 14.71 8.61 3.24
CA ASP A 71 15.92 9.01 3.96
C ASP A 71 15.84 10.43 4.56
N ALA A 72 14.80 11.18 4.25
CA ALA A 72 14.59 12.55 4.72
C ALA A 72 13.82 12.63 6.04
N ILE A 73 13.14 11.55 6.43
CA ILE A 73 12.19 11.54 7.54
C ILE A 73 12.48 10.43 8.55
N ALA A 74 12.04 10.63 9.77
CA ALA A 74 12.01 9.64 10.84
C ALA A 74 10.62 9.61 11.48
N VAL A 75 10.26 8.46 12.05
CA VAL A 75 9.02 8.28 12.81
C VAL A 75 9.35 8.37 14.30
N VAL A 76 8.75 9.34 15.00
CA VAL A 76 8.90 9.51 16.46
C VAL A 76 7.51 9.52 17.09
N GLY A 77 7.18 8.43 17.80
CA GLY A 77 5.84 8.25 18.36
C GLY A 77 4.78 8.11 17.27
N CYS A 78 3.93 9.14 17.12
CA CYS A 78 2.92 9.26 16.06
C CYS A 78 3.23 10.38 15.06
N ASP A 79 4.43 10.96 15.11
CA ASP A 79 4.80 12.09 14.26
C ASP A 79 5.86 11.72 13.23
N ILE A 80 5.81 12.41 12.10
CA ILE A 80 6.86 12.38 11.07
C ILE A 80 7.70 13.64 11.23
N VAL A 81 8.99 13.44 11.49
CA VAL A 81 9.98 14.52 11.73
C VAL A 81 11.14 14.40 10.75
N PRO A 82 11.93 15.45 10.53
CA PRO A 82 13.15 15.36 9.74
C PRO A 82 14.15 14.37 10.34
N ALA A 83 14.85 13.61 9.50
CA ALA A 83 15.98 12.80 9.96
C ALA A 83 17.14 13.71 10.38
N GLU A 84 17.66 13.55 11.61
CA GLU A 84 18.68 14.42 12.22
C GLU A 84 19.99 14.54 11.42
N THR A 85 20.23 13.64 10.47
CA THR A 85 21.46 13.57 9.67
C THR A 85 21.46 14.45 8.41
N ASN A 86 20.33 15.03 8.00
CA ASN A 86 20.26 15.84 6.79
C ASN A 86 20.41 17.33 7.10
N SER A 87 21.66 17.80 7.11
CA SER A 87 22.02 19.23 7.05
C SER A 87 21.57 19.94 5.76
N ASP A 88 21.03 19.18 4.80
CA ASP A 88 20.53 19.70 3.54
C ASP A 88 19.00 19.89 3.60
N SER A 89 18.59 21.15 3.74
CA SER A 89 17.19 21.60 3.63
C SER A 89 16.57 21.35 2.25
N SER A 90 17.30 20.73 1.32
CA SER A 90 16.81 20.17 0.05
C SER A 90 16.24 18.75 0.18
N ALA A 91 15.98 18.27 1.40
CA ALA A 91 15.43 16.94 1.71
C ALA A 91 14.02 16.69 1.11
N PHE A 92 13.36 17.72 0.60
CA PHE A 92 12.10 17.64 -0.12
C PHE A 92 12.36 17.48 -1.61
N VAL A 93 11.65 16.57 -2.28
CA VAL A 93 11.55 16.65 -3.73
C VAL A 93 10.88 18.00 -4.03
N LYS A 94 11.58 18.94 -4.67
CA LYS A 94 11.06 20.30 -4.88
C LYS A 94 10.19 20.30 -6.12
N ASN A 95 9.13 21.11 -6.12
CA ASN A 95 8.26 21.35 -7.29
C ASN A 95 9.01 21.59 -8.61
N SER A 96 10.22 22.13 -8.55
CA SER A 96 11.08 22.39 -9.73
C SER A 96 11.56 21.14 -10.45
N ASP A 97 11.66 19.99 -9.78
CA ASP A 97 12.02 18.71 -10.39
C ASP A 97 10.84 18.06 -11.13
N PHE A 98 9.63 18.65 -11.02
CA PHE A 98 8.36 18.13 -11.53
C PHE A 98 7.73 19.01 -12.63
N SER A 99 8.54 19.70 -13.43
CA SER A 99 8.05 20.54 -14.54
C SER A 99 7.80 19.72 -15.82
N GLY A 100 6.61 19.14 -15.93
CA GLY A 100 6.10 18.52 -17.15
C GLY A 100 4.58 18.65 -17.21
N ASP A 101 4.11 19.61 -18.01
CA ASP A 101 2.74 19.81 -18.48
C ASP A 101 1.62 19.92 -17.43
N GLY A 102 1.51 21.13 -16.86
CA GLY A 102 0.27 21.90 -16.95
C GLY A 102 -0.85 21.68 -15.93
N ASP A 103 -0.78 20.69 -15.04
CA ASP A 103 -1.86 20.45 -14.07
C ASP A 103 -1.33 20.25 -12.64
N GLY A 104 -1.38 21.32 -11.84
CA GLY A 104 -1.22 21.25 -10.38
C GLY A 104 0.13 20.77 -9.86
N ALA A 105 1.04 21.74 -9.63
CA ALA A 105 2.29 21.58 -8.89
C ALA A 105 2.15 20.64 -7.67
N PHE A 106 3.10 19.71 -7.51
CA PHE A 106 3.15 18.83 -6.36
C PHE A 106 3.13 19.64 -5.05
N ARG A 107 2.31 19.24 -4.07
CA ARG A 107 2.47 19.80 -2.73
C ARG A 107 3.65 19.09 -2.09
N THR A 108 4.72 19.85 -1.91
CA THR A 108 5.92 19.44 -1.20
C THR A 108 5.87 20.21 0.10
N ARG A 109 5.52 19.55 1.21
CA ARG A 109 5.47 20.23 2.51
C ARG A 109 6.88 20.32 3.07
N ASP A 110 7.25 21.51 3.54
CA ASP A 110 8.38 21.65 4.44
C ASP A 110 8.02 20.91 5.74
N VAL A 111 8.72 19.81 6.03
CA VAL A 111 8.53 19.04 7.27
C VAL A 111 9.26 19.82 8.37
N GLU A 112 8.65 20.85 8.92
CA GLU A 112 9.00 21.29 10.29
C GLU A 112 8.37 20.32 11.30
N HIS A 113 7.15 19.87 11.02
CA HIS A 113 6.42 18.81 11.73
C HIS A 113 5.23 18.40 10.86
N VAL A 114 5.05 17.10 10.62
CA VAL A 114 3.86 16.59 9.94
C VAL A 114 3.17 15.58 10.85
N SER A 115 1.95 15.91 11.25
CA SER A 115 1.13 14.98 12.03
C SER A 115 0.70 13.82 11.15
N PHE A 116 0.96 12.60 11.58
CA PHE A 116 0.54 11.41 10.83
C PHE A 116 -0.98 11.32 10.69
N ALA A 117 -1.73 11.86 11.66
CA ALA A 117 -3.19 11.91 11.65
C ALA A 117 -3.78 12.82 10.56
N ASP A 118 -2.95 13.58 9.84
CA ASP A 118 -3.41 14.40 8.71
C ASP A 118 -3.67 13.58 7.43
N TYR A 119 -3.25 12.32 7.39
CA TYR A 119 -3.34 11.46 6.21
C TYR A 119 -4.38 10.37 6.38
N ASP A 120 -5.17 10.15 5.33
CA ASP A 120 -6.19 9.12 5.26
C ASP A 120 -5.62 7.77 4.78
N GLY A 121 -4.39 7.77 4.25
CA GLY A 121 -3.69 6.57 3.83
C GLY A 121 -2.21 6.83 3.51
N VAL A 122 -1.42 5.75 3.58
CA VAL A 122 0.02 5.78 3.30
C VAL A 122 0.35 4.81 2.17
N LEU A 123 1.07 5.29 1.16
CA LEU A 123 1.60 4.46 0.10
C LEU A 123 3.12 4.41 0.23
N ILE A 124 3.67 3.20 0.32
CA ILE A 124 5.10 2.96 0.38
C ILE A 124 5.53 2.40 -0.97
N SER A 125 6.21 3.23 -1.77
CA SER A 125 6.75 2.85 -3.07
C SER A 125 8.26 3.03 -3.06
N PRO A 126 9.01 1.96 -3.24
CA PRO A 126 10.45 2.05 -3.23
C PRO A 126 11.07 2.04 -4.62
N GLY A 127 12.13 2.82 -4.78
CA GLY A 127 13.11 2.64 -5.85
C GLY A 127 14.03 1.43 -5.59
N PRO A 128 15.10 1.28 -6.37
CA PRO A 128 15.95 0.08 -6.34
C PRO A 128 16.54 -0.18 -4.95
N GLY A 129 16.53 -1.43 -4.48
CA GLY A 129 17.10 -1.80 -3.18
C GLY A 129 16.65 -3.17 -2.68
N ALA A 130 17.07 -3.50 -1.45
CA ALA A 130 16.61 -4.66 -0.70
C ALA A 130 15.83 -4.18 0.55
N PRO A 131 14.92 -4.99 1.11
CA PRO A 131 14.17 -4.67 2.34
C PRO A 131 15.01 -4.19 3.51
N ALA A 132 16.17 -4.80 3.72
CA ALA A 132 17.13 -4.38 4.74
C ALA A 132 17.62 -2.91 4.61
N ASN A 133 17.41 -2.27 3.45
CA ASN A 133 17.73 -0.86 3.19
C ASN A 133 16.48 0.03 3.11
N ALA A 134 15.31 -0.46 3.51
CA ALA A 134 14.03 0.23 3.35
C ALA A 134 13.86 1.44 4.29
N GLY A 135 14.87 1.79 5.10
CA GLY A 135 14.89 3.01 5.92
C GLY A 135 13.66 3.14 6.82
N VAL A 136 12.97 4.28 6.74
CA VAL A 136 11.78 4.57 7.56
C VAL A 136 10.55 3.70 7.19
N SER A 137 10.59 2.96 6.09
CA SER A 137 9.46 2.20 5.58
C SER A 137 8.91 1.21 6.61
N GLU A 138 9.78 0.46 7.31
CA GLU A 138 9.30 -0.47 8.34
C GLU A 138 8.63 0.25 9.51
N ASP A 139 9.19 1.37 9.96
CA ASP A 139 8.62 2.15 11.05
C ASP A 139 7.30 2.80 10.65
N MET A 140 7.18 3.19 9.37
CA MET A 140 5.94 3.67 8.78
C MET A 140 4.87 2.58 8.72
N ILE A 141 5.24 1.35 8.33
CA ILE A 141 4.32 0.19 8.33
C ILE A 141 3.85 -0.09 9.75
N ARG A 142 4.76 -0.12 10.73
CA ARG A 142 4.41 -0.30 12.15
C ARG A 142 3.51 0.82 12.65
N LEU A 143 3.72 2.07 12.21
CA LEU A 143 2.85 3.20 12.57
C LEU A 143 1.45 3.06 11.96
N CYS A 144 1.34 2.66 10.69
CA CYS A 144 0.05 2.35 10.05
C CYS A 144 -0.69 1.25 10.81
N ALA A 145 0.01 0.17 11.19
CA ALA A 145 -0.55 -0.93 11.96
C ALA A 145 -1.09 -0.48 13.33
N ARG A 146 -0.32 0.34 14.07
CA ARG A 146 -0.73 0.86 15.40
C ARG A 146 -1.94 1.80 15.33
N THR A 147 -2.03 2.60 14.28
CA THR A 147 -3.06 3.65 14.13
C THR A 147 -4.29 3.16 13.37
N GLY A 148 -4.22 1.99 12.72
CA GLY A 148 -5.27 1.51 11.82
C GLY A 148 -5.35 2.30 10.50
N THR A 149 -4.32 3.07 10.15
CA THR A 149 -4.30 3.87 8.92
C THR A 149 -4.09 2.95 7.71
N PRO A 150 -4.93 3.03 6.66
CA PRO A 150 -4.76 2.25 5.44
C PRO A 150 -3.38 2.40 4.82
N MET A 151 -2.76 1.28 4.45
CA MET A 151 -1.42 1.26 3.86
C MET A 151 -1.37 0.38 2.62
N LEU A 152 -0.72 0.87 1.56
CA LEU A 152 -0.41 0.12 0.36
C LEU A 152 1.09 0.11 0.08
N GLY A 153 1.71 -1.06 0.18
CA GLY A 153 3.09 -1.29 -0.24
C GLY A 153 3.16 -1.76 -1.70
N VAL A 154 3.94 -1.09 -2.54
CA VAL A 154 4.20 -1.51 -3.92
C VAL A 154 5.63 -2.04 -4.01
N CYS A 155 5.84 -3.16 -4.72
CA CYS A 155 7.14 -3.81 -4.90
C CYS A 155 7.88 -4.06 -3.58
N LEU A 156 8.98 -3.34 -3.29
CA LEU A 156 9.71 -3.47 -2.02
C LEU A 156 8.86 -2.99 -0.81
N GLY A 157 7.78 -2.22 -1.00
CA GLY A 157 6.79 -1.94 0.05
C GLY A 157 6.04 -3.19 0.52
N LEU A 158 5.68 -4.10 -0.41
CA LEU A 158 5.14 -5.43 -0.04
C LEU A 158 6.19 -6.26 0.69
N GLN A 159 7.45 -6.18 0.26
CA GLN A 159 8.54 -6.96 0.86
C GLN A 159 8.82 -6.49 2.29
N ALA A 160 8.87 -5.19 2.52
CA ALA A 160 8.99 -4.60 3.85
C ALA A 160 7.78 -4.95 4.73
N LEU A 161 6.55 -4.95 4.18
CA LEU A 161 5.37 -5.43 4.91
C LEU A 161 5.54 -6.89 5.34
N ALA A 162 6.01 -7.75 4.44
CA ALA A 162 6.23 -9.16 4.75
C ALA A 162 7.28 -9.33 5.87
N GLU A 163 8.40 -8.62 5.80
CA GLU A 163 9.48 -8.69 6.81
C GLU A 163 9.06 -8.11 8.17
N VAL A 164 8.30 -7.01 8.21
CA VAL A 164 7.78 -6.43 9.47
C VAL A 164 6.95 -7.44 10.25
N TYR A 165 6.27 -8.36 9.56
CA TYR A 165 5.49 -9.44 10.16
C TYR A 165 6.26 -10.77 10.29
N GLY A 166 7.54 -10.81 9.92
CA GLY A 166 8.43 -11.95 10.15
C GLY A 166 8.52 -12.95 9.00
N ALA A 167 7.95 -12.65 7.83
CA ALA A 167 8.16 -13.46 6.64
C ALA A 167 9.54 -13.17 6.01
N SER A 168 10.10 -14.15 5.32
CA SER A 168 11.37 -14.04 4.61
C SER A 168 11.18 -13.56 3.17
N VAL A 169 12.07 -12.68 2.72
CA VAL A 169 12.18 -12.25 1.32
C VAL A 169 13.44 -12.85 0.73
N THR A 170 13.30 -13.63 -0.34
CA THR A 170 14.39 -14.38 -0.97
C THR A 170 14.46 -14.09 -2.46
N HIS A 171 15.50 -14.58 -3.14
CA HIS A 171 15.56 -14.45 -4.59
C HIS A 171 14.40 -15.16 -5.28
N ALA A 172 13.73 -14.44 -6.18
CA ALA A 172 12.67 -15.02 -6.99
C ALA A 172 13.22 -16.20 -7.82
N ALA A 173 12.48 -17.30 -7.88
CA ALA A 173 12.86 -18.49 -8.64
C ALA A 173 13.09 -18.19 -10.14
N SER A 174 12.46 -17.13 -10.66
CA SER A 174 12.70 -16.59 -11.99
C SER A 174 12.88 -15.07 -11.94
N ILE A 175 13.95 -14.54 -12.57
CA ILE A 175 14.16 -13.09 -12.69
C ILE A 175 13.23 -12.53 -13.76
N ARG A 176 12.36 -11.59 -13.40
CA ARG A 176 11.43 -10.92 -14.32
C ARG A 176 11.82 -9.46 -14.46
N HIS A 177 12.44 -9.09 -15.57
CA HIS A 177 12.80 -7.70 -15.87
C HIS A 177 11.88 -7.14 -16.95
N GLY A 178 10.86 -6.37 -16.55
CA GLY A 178 9.93 -5.69 -17.46
C GLY A 178 9.06 -6.64 -18.30
N LYS A 179 8.82 -7.85 -17.80
CA LYS A 179 7.94 -8.83 -18.46
C LYS A 179 6.57 -8.81 -17.81
N THR A 180 5.55 -9.05 -18.62
CA THR A 180 4.20 -9.27 -18.13
C THR A 180 4.03 -10.71 -17.65
N SER A 181 3.13 -10.90 -16.69
CA SER A 181 2.61 -12.20 -16.26
C SER A 181 1.10 -12.09 -16.08
N ASP A 182 0.40 -13.20 -16.26
CA ASP A 182 -0.98 -13.33 -15.78
C ASP A 182 -0.95 -13.51 -14.25
N ILE A 183 -1.71 -12.67 -13.57
CA ILE A 183 -1.86 -12.65 -12.12
C ILE A 183 -3.23 -13.21 -11.78
N GLU A 184 -3.23 -14.30 -11.01
CA GLU A 184 -4.43 -14.90 -10.45
C GLU A 184 -4.72 -14.26 -9.10
N LEU A 185 -5.95 -13.77 -8.94
CA LEU A 185 -6.48 -13.31 -7.66
C LEU A 185 -7.03 -14.51 -6.89
N LEU A 186 -6.56 -14.65 -5.65
CA LEU A 186 -7.03 -15.66 -4.72
C LEU A 186 -8.23 -15.09 -3.95
N GLY A 187 -9.24 -15.93 -3.71
CA GLY A 187 -10.43 -15.50 -3.00
C GLY A 187 -10.11 -15.10 -1.57
N VAL A 188 -10.51 -13.90 -1.16
CA VAL A 188 -10.45 -13.47 0.25
C VAL A 188 -11.65 -14.07 0.96
N ASN A 189 -11.44 -14.83 2.03
CA ASN A 189 -12.52 -15.41 2.86
C ASN A 189 -13.59 -16.21 2.06
N GLY A 190 -13.17 -17.01 1.08
CA GLY A 190 -14.06 -17.89 0.32
C GLY A 190 -14.91 -17.21 -0.75
N ARG A 191 -14.75 -15.90 -0.98
CA ARG A 191 -15.33 -15.22 -2.14
C ARG A 191 -14.39 -15.36 -3.34
N SER A 192 -14.78 -16.22 -4.29
CA SER A 192 -14.16 -16.26 -5.62
C SER A 192 -14.24 -14.88 -6.27
N CYS A 193 -13.08 -14.33 -6.65
CA CYS A 193 -13.01 -13.12 -7.46
C CYS A 193 -13.35 -13.51 -8.91
N SER A 194 -14.66 -13.60 -9.22
CA SER A 194 -15.12 -13.86 -10.59
C SER A 194 -15.62 -12.56 -11.22
N TYR A 195 -14.84 -12.06 -12.19
CA TYR A 195 -15.28 -11.04 -13.13
C TYR A 195 -15.88 -11.74 -14.36
N ARG A 196 -17.19 -11.69 -14.55
CA ARG A 196 -17.82 -12.00 -15.84
C ARG A 196 -17.99 -10.68 -16.59
N GLY A 197 -17.13 -10.47 -17.59
CA GLY A 197 -17.26 -9.36 -18.53
C GLY A 197 -18.58 -9.41 -19.29
N ASP A 198 -19.10 -8.22 -19.57
CA ASP A 198 -20.24 -7.85 -20.41
C ASP A 198 -21.60 -8.49 -20.06
N GLU A 199 -22.21 -7.96 -18.98
CA GLU A 199 -23.63 -7.63 -18.80
C GLU A 199 -23.86 -7.52 -17.28
N ALA A 200 -24.09 -6.30 -16.79
CA ALA A 200 -24.50 -6.09 -15.40
C ALA A 200 -25.89 -6.71 -15.20
N SER A 201 -25.93 -7.91 -14.60
CA SER A 201 -27.14 -8.52 -14.08
C SER A 201 -26.92 -8.89 -12.61
N PRO A 202 -27.83 -8.53 -11.70
CA PRO A 202 -27.65 -8.75 -10.27
C PRO A 202 -27.67 -10.26 -9.99
N THR A 203 -26.56 -10.81 -9.49
CA THR A 203 -26.53 -12.20 -9.05
C THR A 203 -27.41 -12.36 -7.83
N GLU A 204 -28.29 -13.33 -7.91
CA GLU A 204 -29.27 -13.72 -6.91
C GLU A 204 -28.64 -14.05 -5.56
N ASP A 205 -29.43 -13.72 -4.55
CA ASP A 205 -29.23 -13.78 -3.12
C ASP A 205 -28.75 -15.17 -2.63
N LEU A 206 -27.49 -15.25 -2.22
CA LEU A 206 -26.97 -16.38 -1.44
C LEU A 206 -26.94 -15.98 0.04
N GLY A 207 -28.07 -16.24 0.69
CA GLY A 207 -28.17 -16.73 2.08
C GLY A 207 -27.39 -15.94 3.14
N ASP A 208 -28.09 -15.03 3.79
CA ASP A 208 -27.67 -14.36 5.01
C ASP A 208 -27.35 -15.34 6.16
N SER A 209 -26.52 -14.89 7.10
CA SER A 209 -26.17 -15.50 8.41
C SER A 209 -24.88 -16.31 8.54
N ALA A 210 -23.74 -15.63 8.35
CA ALA A 210 -22.61 -15.78 9.27
C ALA A 210 -21.99 -14.39 9.46
N GLU A 211 -22.13 -13.83 10.65
CA GLU A 211 -21.51 -12.57 11.03
C GLU A 211 -19.98 -12.79 11.09
N VAL A 212 -19.29 -12.59 9.97
CA VAL A 212 -17.83 -12.69 9.88
C VAL A 212 -17.23 -11.44 10.51
N LYS A 213 -16.99 -11.50 11.82
CA LYS A 213 -16.24 -10.50 12.57
C LYS A 213 -14.84 -10.35 11.96
N GLY A 214 -14.60 -9.24 11.25
CA GLY A 214 -13.26 -8.79 10.86
C GLY A 214 -12.83 -8.96 9.39
N THR A 215 -13.74 -8.91 8.40
CA THR A 215 -13.31 -8.96 6.99
C THR A 215 -12.76 -7.61 6.53
N VAL A 216 -11.45 -7.52 6.31
CA VAL A 216 -10.80 -6.38 5.65
C VAL A 216 -11.22 -6.38 4.17
N GLN A 217 -11.68 -5.23 3.65
CA GLN A 217 -12.14 -5.10 2.26
C GLN A 217 -11.01 -5.41 1.27
N SER A 218 -11.30 -6.18 0.22
CA SER A 218 -10.31 -6.49 -0.81
C SER A 218 -10.09 -5.29 -1.73
N MET A 219 -8.82 -4.97 -2.02
CA MET A 219 -8.44 -3.94 -3.00
C MET A 219 -8.66 -4.37 -4.47
N PHE A 220 -9.08 -5.61 -4.72
CA PHE A 220 -9.20 -6.17 -6.07
C PHE A 220 -10.63 -6.23 -6.61
N GLU A 221 -11.60 -5.61 -5.93
CA GLU A 221 -12.98 -5.58 -6.39
C GLU A 221 -13.11 -5.04 -7.82
N GLY A 222 -13.78 -5.79 -8.70
CA GLY A 222 -13.98 -5.41 -10.10
C GLY A 222 -12.71 -5.49 -10.98
N VAL A 223 -11.61 -6.05 -10.50
CA VAL A 223 -10.43 -6.36 -11.32
C VAL A 223 -10.64 -7.71 -12.03
N PRO A 224 -10.33 -7.83 -13.34
CA PRO A 224 -10.37 -9.12 -14.04
C PRO A 224 -9.51 -10.18 -13.35
N ASN A 225 -9.96 -11.44 -13.41
CA ASN A 225 -9.21 -12.56 -12.83
C ASN A 225 -9.12 -13.72 -13.84
N PRO A 226 -7.91 -14.06 -14.35
CA PRO A 226 -6.64 -13.37 -14.10
C PRO A 226 -6.58 -11.99 -14.78
N PHE A 227 -5.60 -11.17 -14.40
CA PHE A 227 -5.25 -9.94 -15.12
C PHE A 227 -3.76 -9.88 -15.45
N VAL A 228 -3.42 -9.14 -16.51
CA VAL A 228 -2.02 -8.95 -16.92
C VAL A 228 -1.39 -7.83 -16.07
N ALA A 229 -0.24 -8.11 -15.48
CA ALA A 229 0.55 -7.12 -14.74
C ALA A 229 2.03 -7.19 -15.11
N THR A 230 2.73 -6.06 -14.96
CA THR A 230 4.19 -6.01 -15.17
C THR A 230 4.96 -6.34 -13.91
N ARG A 231 6.00 -7.17 -14.04
CA ARG A 231 6.88 -7.60 -12.94
C ARG A 231 8.32 -7.13 -13.21
N TYR A 232 8.96 -6.57 -12.17
CA TYR A 232 10.32 -6.00 -12.23
C TYR A 232 11.27 -6.53 -11.14
N HIS A 233 10.87 -7.53 -10.37
CA HIS A 233 11.57 -7.91 -9.15
C HIS A 233 12.56 -9.08 -9.33
N SER A 234 13.62 -9.04 -8.53
CA SER A 234 14.61 -10.12 -8.35
C SER A 234 14.45 -10.82 -6.99
N LEU A 235 13.59 -10.28 -6.12
CA LEU A 235 13.28 -10.77 -4.79
C LEU A 235 11.76 -10.97 -4.66
N ALA A 236 11.36 -11.99 -3.93
CA ALA A 236 9.97 -12.30 -3.65
C ALA A 236 9.81 -12.85 -2.22
N VAL A 237 8.61 -12.69 -1.67
CA VAL A 237 8.25 -13.25 -0.36
C VAL A 237 8.20 -14.78 -0.47
N ASP A 238 8.83 -15.46 0.47
CA ASP A 238 8.73 -16.91 0.62
C ASP A 238 7.39 -17.26 1.29
N PRO A 239 6.43 -17.87 0.56
CA PRO A 239 5.10 -18.17 1.10
C PRO A 239 5.13 -19.17 2.27
N HIS A 240 6.19 -19.96 2.43
CA HIS A 240 6.30 -20.93 3.53
C HIS A 240 6.67 -20.28 4.87
N THR A 241 7.07 -19.02 4.83
CA THR A 241 7.46 -18.24 6.02
C THR A 241 6.40 -17.23 6.43
N LEU A 242 5.27 -17.17 5.72
CA LEU A 242 4.20 -16.23 6.02
C LEU A 242 3.57 -16.53 7.39
N PRO A 243 3.43 -15.51 8.24
CA PRO A 243 2.72 -15.64 9.51
C PRO A 243 1.19 -15.66 9.27
N ASN A 244 0.40 -16.03 10.28
CA ASN A 244 -1.06 -16.14 10.16
C ASN A 244 -1.74 -14.77 9.98
N GLU A 245 -1.03 -13.70 10.31
CA GLU A 245 -1.44 -12.31 10.18
C GLU A 245 -1.51 -11.85 8.71
N LEU A 246 -0.81 -12.53 7.79
CA LEU A 246 -0.73 -12.17 6.38
C LEU A 246 -1.32 -13.26 5.48
N GLU A 247 -2.26 -12.88 4.63
CA GLU A 247 -2.87 -13.74 3.63
C GLU A 247 -2.36 -13.40 2.22
N VAL A 248 -2.07 -14.43 1.41
CA VAL A 248 -1.78 -14.26 -0.02
C VAL A 248 -3.06 -14.03 -0.79
N THR A 249 -3.18 -12.88 -1.44
CA THR A 249 -4.38 -12.49 -2.20
C THR A 249 -4.18 -12.50 -3.71
N ALA A 250 -2.94 -12.66 -4.19
CA ALA A 250 -2.66 -12.87 -5.60
C ALA A 250 -1.35 -13.64 -5.84
N ARG A 251 -1.27 -14.40 -6.93
CA ARG A 251 -0.07 -15.12 -7.38
C ARG A 251 0.16 -14.98 -8.88
N ALA A 252 1.42 -15.09 -9.30
CA ALA A 252 1.76 -15.15 -10.71
C ALA A 252 1.54 -16.58 -11.23
N MET A 253 0.81 -16.74 -12.32
CA MET A 253 0.43 -18.07 -12.83
C MET A 253 1.60 -18.86 -13.42
N ASP A 254 2.70 -18.18 -13.79
CA ASP A 254 3.83 -18.79 -14.48
C ASP A 254 4.93 -19.35 -13.56
N ASP A 255 5.04 -18.85 -12.33
CA ASP A 255 6.04 -19.29 -11.36
C ASP A 255 5.54 -19.36 -9.91
N ASP A 256 4.22 -19.22 -9.70
CA ASP A 256 3.52 -19.26 -8.40
C ASP A 256 3.99 -18.21 -7.37
N THR A 257 4.80 -17.23 -7.79
CA THR A 257 5.33 -16.20 -6.90
C THR A 257 4.21 -15.39 -6.29
N VAL A 258 4.28 -15.12 -4.98
CA VAL A 258 3.37 -14.20 -4.27
C VAL A 258 3.36 -12.84 -4.96
N GLN A 259 2.17 -12.38 -5.35
CA GLN A 259 1.96 -11.11 -6.05
C GLN A 259 1.16 -10.09 -5.26
N ALA A 260 0.40 -10.52 -4.25
CA ALA A 260 -0.23 -9.61 -3.31
C ALA A 260 -0.38 -10.25 -1.93
N LEU A 261 -0.27 -9.42 -0.90
CA LEU A 261 -0.48 -9.76 0.49
C LEU A 261 -1.51 -8.80 1.11
N GLN A 262 -2.28 -9.31 2.06
CA GLN A 262 -3.20 -8.51 2.87
C GLN A 262 -3.10 -8.94 4.32
N HIS A 263 -3.11 -7.99 5.25
CA HIS A 263 -3.24 -8.32 6.67
C HIS A 263 -4.69 -8.74 6.99
N VAL A 264 -4.85 -9.81 7.77
CA VAL A 264 -6.17 -10.42 8.02
C VAL A 264 -7.13 -9.52 8.80
N ALA A 265 -6.60 -8.60 9.62
CA ALA A 265 -7.38 -7.75 10.52
C ALA A 265 -7.12 -6.23 10.40
N LEU A 266 -6.14 -5.81 9.60
CA LEU A 266 -5.69 -4.41 9.50
C LEU A 266 -5.74 -4.00 8.03
N PRO A 267 -5.96 -2.71 7.71
CA PRO A 267 -6.04 -2.23 6.32
C PRO A 267 -4.64 -2.09 5.70
N LEU A 268 -3.81 -3.12 5.81
CA LEU A 268 -2.46 -3.18 5.28
C LEU A 268 -2.43 -4.12 4.08
N TYR A 269 -2.00 -3.58 2.95
CA TYR A 269 -1.99 -4.27 1.67
C TYR A 269 -0.62 -4.16 1.04
N GLY A 270 -0.24 -5.16 0.26
CA GLY A 270 0.97 -5.15 -0.54
C GLY A 270 0.72 -5.72 -1.93
N VAL A 271 1.39 -5.19 -2.94
CA VAL A 271 1.48 -5.77 -4.29
C VAL A 271 2.93 -5.83 -4.75
N GLN A 272 3.30 -6.94 -5.38
CA GLN A 272 4.66 -7.17 -5.88
C GLN A 272 4.80 -6.75 -7.34
N PHE A 273 3.72 -6.79 -8.11
CA PHE A 273 3.64 -6.18 -9.44
C PHE A 273 3.50 -4.66 -9.32
N HIS A 274 3.65 -3.97 -10.46
CA HIS A 274 3.54 -2.52 -10.57
C HIS A 274 2.19 -2.13 -11.18
N PRO A 275 1.19 -1.70 -10.38
CA PRO A 275 -0.13 -1.33 -10.89
C PRO A 275 -0.08 -0.12 -11.82
N GLU A 276 0.88 0.77 -11.62
CA GLU A 276 1.10 1.98 -12.40
C GLU A 276 1.70 1.71 -13.79
N SER A 277 2.27 0.53 -14.02
CA SER A 277 2.89 0.21 -15.31
C SER A 277 1.89 0.30 -16.46
N ILE A 278 2.38 0.75 -17.62
CA ILE A 278 1.60 0.90 -18.86
C ILE A 278 0.90 -0.40 -19.25
N MET A 279 1.56 -1.53 -19.01
CA MET A 279 1.05 -2.86 -19.38
C MET A 279 0.13 -3.46 -18.30
N SER A 280 -0.09 -2.77 -17.17
CA SER A 280 -0.98 -3.17 -16.09
C SER A 280 -2.34 -2.48 -16.26
N GLY A 281 -3.23 -3.07 -17.06
CA GLY A 281 -4.51 -2.44 -17.46
C GLY A 281 -5.46 -2.10 -16.29
N SER A 282 -5.32 -2.80 -15.16
CA SER A 282 -6.19 -2.65 -13.98
C SER A 282 -5.68 -1.64 -12.94
N GLY A 283 -4.58 -0.94 -13.20
CA GLY A 283 -3.91 -0.05 -12.24
C GLY A 283 -4.82 0.99 -11.59
N TYR A 284 -5.58 1.74 -12.40
CA TYR A 284 -6.52 2.75 -11.90
C TYR A 284 -7.61 2.16 -11.02
N ARG A 285 -8.13 0.97 -11.35
CA ARG A 285 -9.14 0.29 -10.51
C ARG A 285 -8.56 -0.10 -9.16
N ILE A 286 -7.34 -0.66 -9.13
CA ILE A 286 -6.68 -1.09 -7.90
C ILE A 286 -6.44 0.12 -6.97
N PHE A 287 -5.86 1.20 -7.47
CA PHE A 287 -5.66 2.41 -6.67
C PHE A 287 -6.99 3.04 -6.25
N ALA A 288 -8.02 3.00 -7.10
CA ALA A 288 -9.33 3.53 -6.77
C ALA A 288 -10.02 2.75 -5.63
N ASN A 289 -9.91 1.43 -5.62
CA ASN A 289 -10.42 0.61 -4.53
C ASN A 289 -9.70 0.91 -3.22
N TRP A 290 -8.36 1.05 -3.26
CA TRP A 290 -7.58 1.43 -2.08
C TRP A 290 -7.92 2.84 -1.58
N LEU A 291 -8.12 3.81 -2.48
CA LEU A 291 -8.63 5.14 -2.10
C LEU A 291 -10.02 5.07 -1.47
N GLY A 292 -10.88 4.16 -1.93
CA GLY A 292 -12.16 3.86 -1.28
C GLY A 292 -12.00 3.38 0.17
N ILE A 293 -11.00 2.53 0.43
CA ILE A 293 -10.62 2.10 1.78
C ILE A 293 -10.08 3.28 2.61
N CYS A 294 -9.40 4.24 1.99
CA CYS A 294 -8.98 5.50 2.60
C CYS A 294 -10.12 6.52 2.77
N GLY A 295 -11.38 6.14 2.51
CA GLY A 295 -12.55 7.01 2.68
C GLY A 295 -12.95 7.83 1.45
N GLN A 296 -12.27 7.70 0.31
CA GLN A 296 -12.62 8.37 -0.94
C GLN A 296 -13.47 7.47 -1.84
N SER A 297 -14.78 7.48 -1.58
CA SER A 297 -15.75 6.61 -2.28
C SER A 297 -15.87 6.92 -3.78
N SER A 298 -15.65 8.18 -4.23
CA SER A 298 -15.78 8.51 -5.66
C SER A 298 -14.65 7.98 -6.53
N ALA A 299 -13.52 7.53 -5.97
CA ALA A 299 -12.38 7.08 -6.76
C ALA A 299 -12.75 5.91 -7.69
N VAL A 300 -13.56 4.97 -7.20
CA VAL A 300 -14.07 3.81 -7.96
C VAL A 300 -14.81 4.26 -9.21
N GLY A 301 -15.67 5.28 -9.08
CA GLY A 301 -16.40 5.89 -10.20
C GLY A 301 -15.47 6.60 -11.20
N ARG A 302 -14.48 7.33 -10.69
CA ARG A 302 -13.50 8.05 -11.53
C ARG A 302 -12.57 7.12 -12.32
N SER A 303 -12.38 5.89 -11.85
CA SER A 303 -11.51 4.91 -12.52
C SER A 303 -12.12 4.32 -13.80
N TYR A 304 -13.45 4.39 -13.99
CA TYR A 304 -14.10 3.80 -15.15
C TYR A 304 -13.59 4.43 -16.46
N GLY A 305 -13.13 3.58 -17.39
CA GLY A 305 -12.62 4.01 -18.70
C GLY A 305 -11.21 4.60 -18.69
N LEU A 306 -10.57 4.74 -17.52
CA LEU A 306 -9.16 5.15 -17.46
C LEU A 306 -8.26 4.01 -17.89
N MET A 307 -7.29 4.32 -18.74
CA MET A 307 -6.25 3.41 -19.19
C MET A 307 -4.88 3.99 -18.86
N PRO A 308 -3.85 3.14 -18.67
CA PRO A 308 -2.49 3.61 -18.48
C PRO A 308 -2.04 4.56 -19.59
N ARG A 309 -1.37 5.65 -19.21
CA ARG A 309 -0.89 6.64 -20.19
C ARG A 309 0.27 6.04 -20.97
N VAL A 310 0.08 5.81 -22.27
CA VAL A 310 1.18 5.49 -23.18
C VAL A 310 1.91 6.79 -23.50
N PRO A 311 3.23 6.91 -23.25
CA PRO A 311 3.99 8.07 -23.68
C PRO A 311 3.82 8.25 -25.18
N ALA A 312 3.48 9.46 -25.62
CA ALA A 312 3.47 9.77 -27.04
C ALA A 312 4.88 9.52 -27.60
N ILE A 313 5.02 8.55 -28.49
CA ILE A 313 6.28 8.32 -29.20
C ILE A 313 6.48 9.56 -30.07
N SER A 314 7.38 10.46 -29.68
CA SER A 314 7.84 11.51 -30.60
C SER A 314 8.54 10.81 -31.75
N ARG A 315 7.95 10.89 -32.94
CA ARG A 315 8.55 10.40 -34.19
C ARG A 315 9.80 11.17 -34.55
#